data_AF-A0A923YQP3-F1
#
_entry.id   AF-A0A923YQP3-F1
#
_cell.length_a   1.000
_cell.length_b   1.000
_cell.length_c   1.000
_cell.angle_alpha   90.00
_cell.angle_beta   90.00
_cell.angle_gamma   90.00
#
_symmetry.space_group_name_H-M   'P 1'
#
loop_
_entity.id
_entity.type
_entity.pdbx_description
1 polymer ?
#
loop_
_entity_poly.entity_id
_entity_poly.type
_entity_poly.pdbx_seq_one_letter_code
_entity_poly.pdbx_strand_id
1 'polypeptide(L)'
;MPKIGNIILPDFPLLLAPMEDVSDPPFRRLCKAHGADLMYSEFISSEGLIRDAIKSIQKLDIFDYERPVGIQIFGGDEEAMALSAKIVEAVNPDLVDINFGCPVKKVVCKGAGAGVLKDVDL
;
A
#
# COMPACT_ATOMS: atom_id res chain seq x y z
N MET A 1 16.28 15.87 6.49
CA MET A 1 14.94 15.28 6.73
C MET A 1 14.18 15.08 5.42
N PRO A 2 14.05 13.82 4.95
CA PRO A 2 13.18 13.42 3.84
C PRO A 2 11.70 13.74 4.12
N LYS A 3 10.91 13.92 3.05
CA LYS A 3 9.47 14.22 3.15
C LYS A 3 8.67 13.49 2.08
N ILE A 4 7.44 13.12 2.42
CA ILE A 4 6.42 12.61 1.48
C ILE A 4 5.16 13.44 1.71
N GLY A 5 4.86 14.36 0.78
CA GLY A 5 3.80 15.35 0.98
C GLY A 5 3.99 16.12 2.29
N ASN A 6 3.05 15.96 3.22
CA ASN A 6 3.07 16.60 4.55
C ASN A 6 3.76 15.76 5.65
N ILE A 7 4.17 14.53 5.34
CA ILE A 7 4.86 13.63 6.28
C ILE A 7 6.34 14.04 6.33
N ILE A 8 6.81 14.40 7.52
CA ILE A 8 8.22 14.75 7.78
C ILE A 8 8.87 13.59 8.50
N LEU A 9 9.95 13.06 7.92
CA LEU A 9 10.67 11.90 8.43
C LEU A 9 12.02 12.31 9.04
N PRO A 10 12.60 11.50 9.96
CA PRO A 10 13.93 11.76 10.51
C PRO A 10 15.00 11.67 9.42
N ASP A 11 16.23 12.12 9.72
CA ASP A 11 17.31 12.19 8.73
C ASP A 11 17.68 10.83 8.13
N PHE A 12 17.53 9.73 8.89
CA PHE A 12 17.68 8.36 8.42
C PHE A 12 16.42 7.56 8.75
N PRO A 13 15.39 7.57 7.88
CA PRO A 13 14.12 6.95 8.21
C PRO A 13 14.08 5.45 7.96
N LEU A 14 13.45 4.72 8.87
CA LEU A 14 13.18 3.29 8.76
C LEU A 14 11.75 3.05 8.29
N LEU A 15 11.61 2.58 7.06
CA LEU A 15 10.31 2.27 6.46
C LEU A 15 10.06 0.76 6.51
N LEU A 16 8.93 0.35 7.09
CA LEU A 16 8.50 -1.04 7.03
C LEU A 16 7.89 -1.34 5.67
N ALA A 17 8.48 -2.27 4.92
CA ALA A 17 7.98 -2.65 3.60
C ALA A 17 6.57 -3.30 3.67
N PRO A 18 5.73 -3.10 2.65
CA PRO A 18 4.46 -3.82 2.51
C PRO A 18 4.72 -5.28 2.17
N MET A 19 4.12 -6.20 2.94
CA MET A 19 4.35 -7.63 2.81
C MET A 19 3.04 -8.40 3.03
N GLU A 20 2.54 -9.06 1.98
CA GLU A 20 1.36 -9.93 2.03
C GLU A 20 1.47 -10.97 3.14
N ASP A 21 0.39 -11.13 3.91
CA ASP A 21 0.24 -12.01 5.07
C ASP A 21 1.28 -11.76 6.19
N VAL A 22 1.93 -10.59 6.21
CA VAL A 22 2.95 -10.23 7.21
C VAL A 22 2.69 -8.85 7.82
N SER A 23 2.47 -7.81 7.00
CA SER A 23 2.35 -6.42 7.47
C SER A 23 0.93 -6.08 7.94
N ASP A 24 0.36 -6.93 8.80
CA ASP A 24 -0.94 -6.75 9.45
C ASP A 24 -0.84 -5.74 10.64
N PRO A 25 -1.97 -5.23 11.18
CA PRO A 25 -1.91 -4.22 12.24
C PRO A 25 -1.14 -4.64 13.51
N PRO A 26 -1.26 -5.89 14.03
CA PRO A 26 -0.42 -6.36 15.13
C PRO A 26 1.08 -6.32 14.83
N PHE A 27 1.51 -6.74 13.64
CA PHE A 27 2.92 -6.71 13.25
C PHE A 27 3.43 -5.28 13.07
N ARG A 28 2.65 -4.42 12.41
CA ARG A 28 2.98 -2.98 12.25
C ARG A 28 3.11 -2.31 13.62
N ARG A 29 2.22 -2.61 14.58
CA ARG A 29 2.34 -2.11 15.96
C ARG A 29 3.67 -2.50 16.61
N LEU A 30 4.09 -3.75 16.45
CA LEU A 30 5.37 -4.22 16.98
C LEU A 30 6.53 -3.45 16.33
N CYS A 31 6.55 -3.33 15.00
CA CYS A 31 7.58 -2.57 14.29
C CYS A 31 7.62 -1.09 14.70
N LYS A 32 6.46 -0.47 14.90
CA LYS A 32 6.36 0.92 15.38
C LYS A 32 7.00 1.09 16.75
N ALA A 33 6.73 0.17 17.68
CA ALA A 33 7.33 0.16 19.01
C ALA A 33 8.86 -0.03 18.99
N HIS A 34 9.41 -0.57 17.90
CA HIS A 34 10.84 -0.84 17.70
C HIS A 34 11.52 0.12 16.70
N GLY A 35 10.88 1.24 16.35
CA GLY A 35 11.52 2.33 15.62
C GLY A 35 11.20 2.44 14.12
N ALA A 36 10.13 1.80 13.64
CA ALA A 36 9.63 2.10 12.28
C ALA A 36 9.01 3.51 12.23
N ASP A 37 9.49 4.34 11.30
CA ASP A 37 9.08 5.73 11.15
C ASP A 37 7.82 5.87 10.28
N LEU A 38 7.71 5.04 9.25
CA LEU A 38 6.59 4.93 8.33
C LEU A 38 6.38 3.46 7.97
N MET A 39 5.12 3.04 7.86
CA MET A 39 4.77 1.67 7.55
C MET A 39 3.73 1.64 6.45
N TYR A 40 3.57 0.47 5.84
CA TYR A 40 2.57 0.25 4.80
C TYR A 40 1.69 -0.93 5.21
N SER A 41 0.42 -0.90 4.79
CA SER A 41 -0.44 -2.08 4.81
C SER A 41 0.17 -3.20 3.96
N GLU A 42 -0.44 -4.38 4.02
CA GLU A 42 -0.27 -5.34 2.92
C GLU A 42 -0.69 -4.71 1.57
N PHE A 43 -0.28 -5.30 0.44
CA PHE A 43 -0.71 -4.80 -0.86
C PHE A 43 -2.10 -5.30 -1.24
N ILE A 44 -2.94 -4.38 -1.72
CA ILE A 44 -4.36 -4.63 -2.01
C ILE A 44 -4.59 -4.61 -3.52
N SER A 45 -5.23 -5.65 -4.04
CA SER A 45 -5.65 -5.69 -5.45
C SER A 45 -6.76 -4.66 -5.69
N SER A 46 -6.59 -3.77 -6.65
CA SER A 46 -7.61 -2.81 -7.09
C SER A 46 -8.93 -3.49 -7.46
N GLU A 47 -8.87 -4.50 -8.34
CA GLU A 47 -10.03 -5.35 -8.68
C GLU A 47 -10.68 -6.03 -7.46
N GLY A 48 -9.87 -6.48 -6.50
CA GLY A 48 -10.38 -7.11 -5.27
C GLY A 48 -11.11 -6.11 -4.38
N LEU A 49 -10.62 -4.88 -4.34
CA LEU A 49 -11.18 -3.79 -3.55
C LEU A 49 -12.52 -3.31 -4.14
N ILE A 50 -12.59 -3.12 -5.45
CA ILE A 50 -13.82 -2.68 -6.15
C ILE A 50 -14.95 -3.70 -6.03
N ARG A 51 -14.61 -4.99 -5.98
CA ARG A 51 -15.59 -6.08 -5.84
C ARG A 51 -15.98 -6.36 -4.38
N ASP A 52 -15.62 -5.47 -3.45
CA ASP A 52 -15.86 -5.59 -2.01
C ASP A 52 -15.43 -6.94 -1.44
N ALA A 53 -14.30 -7.48 -1.92
CA ALA A 53 -13.79 -8.73 -1.39
C ALA A 53 -13.44 -8.53 0.10
N ILE A 54 -14.08 -9.30 0.99
CA ILE A 54 -13.94 -9.17 2.45
C ILE A 54 -12.48 -9.07 2.89
N LYS A 55 -11.60 -9.90 2.33
CA LYS A 55 -10.15 -9.87 2.62
C LYS A 55 -9.47 -8.57 2.20
N SER A 56 -9.88 -7.97 1.09
CA SER A 56 -9.34 -6.68 0.62
C SER A 56 -9.80 -5.52 1.48
N ILE A 57 -11.04 -5.56 1.97
CA ILE A 57 -11.58 -4.54 2.89
C ILE A 57 -10.87 -4.60 4.24
N GLN A 58 -10.64 -5.79 4.80
CA GLN A 58 -9.91 -5.95 6.07
C GLN A 58 -8.50 -5.33 6.03
N LYS A 59 -7.85 -5.35 4.87
CA LYS A 59 -6.51 -4.75 4.70
C LYS A 59 -6.51 -3.22 4.73
N LEU A 60 -7.68 -2.59 4.65
CA LEU A 60 -7.83 -1.15 4.85
C LEU A 60 -7.81 -0.75 6.33
N ASP A 61 -7.84 -1.72 7.26
CA ASP A 61 -7.82 -1.44 8.69
C ASP A 61 -6.49 -0.77 9.07
N ILE A 62 -6.60 0.50 9.47
CA ILE A 62 -5.53 1.29 10.03
C ILE A 62 -5.93 1.89 11.38
N PHE A 63 -4.95 2.07 12.27
CA PHE A 63 -5.15 2.56 13.62
C PHE A 63 -4.24 3.75 13.95
N ASP A 64 -4.63 4.59 14.90
CA ASP A 64 -3.84 5.80 15.22
C ASP A 64 -2.44 5.50 15.77
N TYR A 65 -2.27 4.38 16.48
CA TYR A 65 -0.99 4.01 17.09
C TYR A 65 0.09 3.61 16.09
N GLU A 66 -0.27 3.38 14.83
CA GLU A 66 0.66 2.99 13.76
C GLU A 66 0.95 4.13 12.79
N ARG A 67 0.35 5.32 12.97
CA ARG A 67 0.60 6.46 12.09
C ARG A 67 2.05 6.99 12.21
N PRO A 68 2.67 7.49 11.12
CA PRO A 68 2.11 7.54 9.77
C PRO A 68 2.10 6.15 9.09
N VAL A 69 1.01 5.85 8.38
CA VAL A 69 0.81 4.59 7.66
C VAL A 69 0.26 4.84 6.24
N GLY A 70 0.84 4.15 5.26
CA GLY A 70 0.37 4.14 3.89
C GLY A 70 -0.43 2.90 3.55
N ILE A 71 -1.33 3.00 2.57
CA ILE A 71 -1.98 1.84 1.96
C ILE A 71 -1.43 1.64 0.56
N GLN A 72 -0.94 0.43 0.27
CA GLN A 72 -0.40 0.08 -1.05
C GLN A 72 -1.46 -0.65 -1.89
N ILE A 73 -1.77 -0.13 -3.07
CA ILE A 73 -2.66 -0.76 -4.06
C ILE A 73 -1.88 -1.23 -5.29
N PHE A 74 -2.45 -2.19 -6.02
CA PHE A 74 -1.90 -2.65 -7.30
C PHE A 74 -2.98 -3.02 -8.31
N GLY A 75 -2.68 -2.84 -9.59
CA GLY A 75 -3.60 -3.07 -10.70
C GLY A 75 -2.90 -2.89 -12.04
N GLY A 76 -3.57 -3.28 -13.12
CA GLY A 76 -3.13 -3.07 -14.49
C GLY A 76 -4.15 -2.34 -15.35
N ASP A 77 -5.19 -1.77 -14.71
CA ASP A 77 -6.27 -1.03 -15.33
C ASP A 77 -6.39 0.33 -14.63
N GLU A 78 -6.32 1.42 -15.40
CA GLU A 78 -6.27 2.79 -14.88
C GLU A 78 -7.56 3.16 -14.15
N GLU A 79 -8.72 2.81 -14.71
CA GLU A 79 -10.02 3.12 -14.12
C GLU A 79 -10.19 2.40 -12.77
N ALA A 80 -9.82 1.12 -12.71
CA ALA A 80 -9.83 0.34 -11.49
C ALA A 80 -8.86 0.90 -10.44
N MET A 81 -7.66 1.33 -10.84
CA MET A 81 -6.71 1.98 -9.94
C MET A 81 -7.27 3.30 -9.38
N ALA A 82 -7.86 4.13 -10.23
CA ALA A 82 -8.46 5.40 -9.82
C ALA A 82 -9.64 5.22 -8.85
N LEU A 83 -10.53 4.24 -9.11
CA LEU A 83 -11.63 3.92 -8.21
C LEU A 83 -11.11 3.36 -6.88
N SER A 84 -10.11 2.49 -6.92
CA SER A 84 -9.50 1.92 -5.71
C SER A 84 -8.84 2.99 -4.85
N ALA A 85 -8.15 3.96 -5.45
CA ALA A 85 -7.56 5.08 -4.73
C ALA A 85 -8.62 5.89 -3.96
N LYS A 86 -9.81 6.10 -4.54
CA LYS A 86 -10.94 6.76 -3.85
C LYS A 86 -11.48 5.94 -2.68
N ILE A 87 -11.55 4.62 -2.81
CA ILE A 87 -11.96 3.73 -1.71
C ILE A 87 -10.93 3.80 -0.58
N VAL A 88 -9.64 3.79 -0.92
CA VAL A 88 -8.55 3.93 0.05
C VAL A 88 -8.58 5.30 0.74
N GLU A 89 -8.86 6.38 0.01
CA GLU A 89 -9.00 7.72 0.59
C GLU A 89 -10.08 7.78 1.68
N ALA A 90 -11.18 7.02 1.53
CA ALA A 90 -12.28 7.00 2.49
C ALA A 90 -11.89 6.48 3.89
N VAL A 91 -10.79 5.72 4.01
CA VAL A 91 -10.26 5.27 5.32
C VAL A 91 -9.16 6.18 5.88
N ASN A 92 -8.88 7.31 5.22
CA ASN A 92 -7.95 8.37 5.65
C ASN A 92 -6.52 7.86 6.01
N PRO A 93 -5.82 7.14 5.11
CA PRO A 93 -4.41 6.84 5.32
C PRO A 93 -3.55 8.11 5.23
N ASP A 94 -2.32 8.06 5.72
CA ASP A 94 -1.40 9.19 5.62
C ASP A 94 -0.82 9.36 4.20
N LEU A 95 -0.81 8.27 3.42
CA LEU A 95 -0.48 8.26 1.99
C LEU A 95 -1.10 7.06 1.27
N VAL A 96 -1.21 7.16 -0.06
CA VAL A 96 -1.53 6.05 -0.96
C VAL A 96 -0.29 5.72 -1.78
N ASP A 97 0.03 4.43 -1.90
CA ASP A 97 1.18 3.93 -2.64
C ASP A 97 0.74 2.95 -3.74
N ILE A 98 1.50 2.89 -4.83
CA ILE A 98 1.21 2.03 -5.98
C ILE A 98 2.33 1.02 -6.17
N ASN A 99 1.99 -0.26 -6.13
CA ASN A 99 2.96 -1.33 -6.35
C ASN A 99 3.23 -1.53 -7.86
N PHE A 100 4.36 -1.00 -8.33
CA PHE A 100 4.95 -1.35 -9.64
C PHE A 100 6.18 -2.26 -9.52
N GLY A 101 6.35 -2.94 -8.38
CA GLY A 101 7.56 -3.74 -8.08
C GLY A 101 7.35 -5.25 -8.07
N CYS A 102 6.14 -5.74 -7.81
CA CYS A 102 5.89 -7.17 -7.58
C CYS A 102 6.18 -8.01 -8.84
N PRO A 103 7.14 -8.96 -8.80
CA PRO A 103 7.50 -9.78 -9.95
C PRO A 103 6.70 -11.08 -10.04
N VAL A 104 5.79 -11.32 -9.09
CA VAL A 104 5.05 -12.59 -9.00
C VAL A 104 4.26 -12.82 -10.28
N LYS A 105 4.43 -14.00 -10.90
CA LYS A 105 3.83 -14.37 -12.19
C LYS A 105 2.33 -14.03 -12.30
N LYS A 106 1.55 -14.31 -11.25
CA LYS A 106 0.10 -14.05 -11.21
C LYS A 106 -0.29 -12.56 -11.28
N VAL A 107 0.63 -11.67 -10.90
CA VAL A 107 0.47 -10.21 -10.91
C VAL A 107 0.95 -9.66 -12.26
N VAL A 108 2.19 -9.98 -12.64
CA VAL A 108 2.80 -9.47 -13.89
C VAL A 108 2.08 -9.94 -15.16
N CYS A 109 1.52 -11.16 -15.18
CA CYS A 109 0.74 -11.66 -16.31
C CYS A 109 -0.59 -10.94 -16.52
N LYS A 110 -1.03 -10.12 -15.54
CA LYS A 110 -2.23 -9.28 -15.63
C LYS A 110 -1.89 -7.81 -15.92
N GLY A 111 -0.65 -7.50 -16.31
CA GLY A 111 -0.22 -6.12 -16.53
C GLY A 111 -0.05 -5.30 -15.25
N ALA A 112 -0.04 -5.92 -14.07
CA ALA A 112 0.12 -5.24 -12.78
C ALA A 112 1.53 -5.46 -12.20
N GLY A 113 1.85 -4.76 -11.10
CA GLY A 113 3.16 -4.90 -10.44
C GLY A 113 4.29 -4.49 -11.38
N ALA A 114 5.37 -5.26 -11.41
CA ALA A 114 6.47 -5.02 -12.34
C ALA A 114 6.09 -5.20 -13.83
N GLY A 115 4.89 -5.75 -14.11
CA GLY A 115 4.35 -5.84 -15.46
C GLY A 115 4.07 -4.48 -16.09
N VAL A 116 3.70 -3.48 -15.29
CA VAL A 116 3.43 -2.09 -15.73
C VAL A 116 4.68 -1.48 -16.34
N LEU A 117 5.87 -1.78 -15.81
CA LEU A 117 7.14 -1.22 -16.28
C LEU A 117 7.54 -1.63 -17.71
N LYS A 118 6.77 -2.49 -18.37
CA LYS A 118 6.93 -2.81 -19.79
C LYS A 118 6.28 -1.80 -20.72
N ASP A 119 5.35 -1.00 -20.20
CA ASP A 119 4.60 0.02 -20.92
C ASP A 119 4.44 1.25 -20.01
N VAL A 120 5.41 2.17 -20.10
CA VAL A 120 5.50 3.32 -19.18
C VAL A 120 4.50 4.42 -19.53
N ASP A 121 3.91 4.38 -20.73
CA ASP A 121 2.89 5.31 -21.18
C ASP A 121 1.47 4.93 -20.69
N LEU A 122 1.33 3.75 -20.07
CA LEU A 122 0.10 3.25 -19.45
C LEU A 122 -0.33 4.12 -18.25
#